data_AF-A0A7C4V7F0-F1
#
_entry.id   AF-A0A7C4V7F0-F1
#
_cell.length_a   1.000
_cell.length_b   1.000
_cell.length_c   1.000
_cell.angle_alpha   90.00
_cell.angle_beta   90.00
_cell.angle_gamma   90.00
#
_symmetry.space_group_name_H-M   'P 1'
#
loop_
_entity.id
_entity.type
_entity.pdbx_description
1 polymer ?
#
loop_
_entity_poly.entity_id
_entity_poly.type
_entity_poly.pdbx_seq_one_letter_code
_entity_poly.pdbx_strand_id
1 'polypeptide(L)'
;MNAGFWAAAITGVLIAVLGPVNAALQARIGTWGMVAVVHLLGLAVGMLGLVLLDRTGFARTDASLRLLLFSGVVLALALLVWAFRYAPGQGVPPYAFLGGVLGALVVVGTIVAIQHLGVLAALITIVAGQLATAALIDRFGLFDLPVVLLSPARLLGLLLVLAGVFLVVRKG
;
A
#
# COMPACT_ATOMS: atom_id res chain seq x y z
N MET A 1 -5.37 2.43 -23.18
CA MET A 1 -4.63 2.16 -21.93
C MET A 1 -4.76 0.68 -21.59
N ASN A 2 -3.69 0.02 -21.16
CA ASN A 2 -3.68 -1.42 -20.87
C ASN A 2 -3.79 -1.70 -19.36
N ALA A 3 -3.86 -2.98 -18.97
CA ALA A 3 -3.96 -3.40 -17.57
C ALA A 3 -2.79 -2.91 -16.70
N GLY A 4 -1.57 -2.79 -17.26
CA GLY A 4 -0.39 -2.28 -16.57
C GLY A 4 -0.53 -0.82 -16.14
N PHE A 5 -1.11 0.03 -16.99
CA PHE A 5 -1.39 1.43 -16.66
C PHE A 5 -2.31 1.56 -15.44
N TRP A 6 -3.41 0.80 -15.44
CA TRP A 6 -4.36 0.83 -14.32
C TRP A 6 -3.76 0.25 -13.04
N ALA A 7 -2.96 -0.82 -13.12
CA ALA A 7 -2.23 -1.34 -11.98
C ALA A 7 -1.31 -0.27 -11.36
N ALA A 8 -0.57 0.47 -12.19
CA ALA A 8 0.30 1.56 -11.73
C ALA A 8 -0.49 2.71 -11.08
N ALA A 9 -1.56 3.17 -11.73
CA ALA A 9 -2.38 4.28 -11.24
C ALA A 9 -3.04 3.93 -9.89
N ILE A 10 -3.65 2.73 -9.79
CA ILE A 10 -4.25 2.23 -8.54
C ILE A 10 -3.18 2.09 -7.45
N THR A 11 -2.01 1.58 -7.79
CA THR A 11 -0.88 1.48 -6.84
C THR A 11 -0.52 2.86 -6.28
N GLY A 12 -0.47 3.89 -7.12
CA GLY A 12 -0.28 5.27 -6.69
C GLY A 12 -1.33 5.75 -5.69
N VAL A 13 -2.61 5.48 -5.97
CA VAL A 13 -3.73 5.77 -5.05
C VAL A 13 -3.52 5.08 -3.70
N LEU A 14 -3.19 3.79 -3.72
CA LEU A 14 -2.94 3.00 -2.50
C LEU A 14 -1.77 3.54 -1.69
N ILE A 15 -0.68 3.96 -2.33
CA ILE A 15 0.47 4.59 -1.64
C ILE A 15 0.04 5.90 -0.96
N ALA A 16 -0.75 6.73 -1.64
CA ALA A 16 -1.21 7.99 -1.06
C ALA A 16 -2.10 7.78 0.17
N VAL A 17 -2.95 6.74 0.16
CA VAL A 17 -3.82 6.37 1.28
C VAL A 17 -3.04 5.69 2.41
N LEU A 18 -2.00 4.92 2.09
CA LEU A 18 -1.20 4.18 3.07
C LEU A 18 -0.55 5.10 4.11
N GLY A 19 -0.12 6.31 3.71
CA GLY A 19 0.48 7.30 4.59
C GLY A 19 -0.44 7.70 5.76
N PRO A 20 -1.61 8.31 5.50
CA PRO A 20 -2.57 8.66 6.54
C PRO A 20 -3.07 7.48 7.38
N VAL A 21 -3.28 6.31 6.76
CA VAL A 21 -3.67 5.08 7.47
C VAL A 21 -2.61 4.68 8.50
N ASN A 22 -1.34 4.66 8.12
CA ASN A 22 -0.24 4.36 9.03
C ASN A 22 -0.07 5.45 10.10
N ALA A 23 -0.24 6.73 9.74
CA ALA A 23 -0.16 7.83 10.69
C ALA A 23 -1.25 7.74 11.79
N ALA A 24 -2.48 7.37 11.42
CA ALA A 24 -3.57 7.19 12.37
C ALA A 24 -3.28 6.08 13.39
N LEU A 25 -2.63 4.99 12.95
CA LEU A 25 -2.20 3.91 13.85
C LEU A 25 -1.01 4.36 14.72
N GLN A 26 0.00 4.99 14.10
CA GLN A 26 1.21 5.48 14.75
C GLN A 26 0.93 6.47 15.88
N ALA A 27 -0.06 7.35 15.70
CA ALA A 27 -0.44 8.36 16.68
C ALA A 27 -0.97 7.78 18.00
N ARG A 28 -1.33 6.50 18.05
CA ARG A 28 -1.88 5.84 19.24
C ARG A 28 -0.93 4.81 19.84
N ILE A 29 -0.41 3.90 19.01
CA ILE A 29 0.44 2.80 19.47
C ILE A 29 1.95 3.02 19.24
N GLY A 30 2.33 4.23 18.79
CA GLY A 30 3.72 4.60 18.50
C GLY A 30 4.27 3.98 17.21
N THR A 31 5.47 4.42 16.81
CA THR A 31 6.13 3.98 15.56
C THR A 31 6.37 2.47 15.55
N TRP A 32 6.94 1.92 16.63
CA TRP A 32 7.27 0.50 16.70
C TRP A 32 6.02 -0.39 16.72
N GLY A 33 4.95 0.03 17.42
CA GLY A 33 3.68 -0.67 17.41
C GLY A 33 3.04 -0.69 16.02
N MET A 34 3.00 0.46 15.35
CA MET A 34 2.49 0.58 13.98
C MET A 34 3.32 -0.27 13.00
N VAL A 35 4.65 -0.20 13.06
CA VAL A 35 5.55 -1.01 12.22
C VAL A 35 5.27 -2.50 12.42
N ALA A 36 5.19 -2.97 13.67
CA ALA A 36 4.88 -4.37 13.95
C ALA A 36 3.52 -4.76 13.35
N VAL A 37 2.45 -4.02 13.64
CA VAL A 37 1.10 -4.33 13.13
C VAL A 37 1.06 -4.38 11.61
N VAL A 38 1.59 -3.36 10.93
CA VAL A 38 1.57 -3.25 9.46
C VAL A 38 2.35 -4.40 8.81
N HIS A 39 3.56 -4.70 9.28
CA HIS A 39 4.38 -5.74 8.67
C HIS A 39 3.88 -7.15 8.97
N LEU A 40 3.36 -7.39 10.18
CA LEU A 40 2.77 -8.68 10.55
C LEU A 40 1.50 -8.96 9.73
N LEU A 41 0.66 -7.94 9.50
CA LEU A 41 -0.52 -8.06 8.62
C LEU A 41 -0.12 -8.30 7.17
N GLY A 42 0.84 -7.51 6.66
CA GLY A 42 1.34 -7.66 5.31
C GLY A 42 1.92 -9.05 5.07
N LEU A 43 2.69 -9.57 6.04
CA LEU A 43 3.24 -10.93 5.99
C LEU A 43 2.14 -11.99 6.00
N ALA A 44 1.16 -11.88 6.91
CA ALA A 44 0.06 -12.84 7.01
C ALA A 44 -0.75 -12.90 5.71
N VAL A 45 -1.12 -11.76 5.14
CA VAL A 45 -1.86 -11.68 3.87
C VAL A 45 -1.02 -12.17 2.70
N GLY A 46 0.27 -11.79 2.65
CA GLY A 46 1.19 -12.25 1.61
C GLY A 46 1.35 -13.77 1.62
N MET A 47 1.54 -14.37 2.79
CA MET A 47 1.65 -15.82 2.95
C MET A 47 0.35 -16.54 2.61
N LEU A 48 -0.80 -16.00 3.05
CA LEU A 48 -2.10 -16.55 2.65
C LEU A 48 -2.26 -16.53 1.12
N GLY A 49 -1.87 -15.44 0.47
CA GLY A 49 -1.89 -15.34 -0.99
C GLY A 49 -0.98 -16.38 -1.67
N LEU A 50 0.23 -16.59 -1.16
CA LEU A 50 1.15 -17.62 -1.67
C LEU A 50 0.57 -19.04 -1.54
N VAL A 51 -0.05 -19.36 -0.40
CA VAL A 51 -0.65 -20.67 -0.14
C VAL A 51 -1.90 -20.90 -1.00
N LEU A 52 -2.80 -19.91 -1.11
CA LEU A 52 -4.07 -20.07 -1.81
C LEU A 52 -3.92 -20.05 -3.33
N LEU A 53 -2.96 -19.30 -3.86
CA LEU A 53 -2.79 -19.16 -5.31
C LEU A 53 -1.84 -20.20 -5.91
N ASP A 54 -0.98 -20.85 -5.10
CA ASP A 54 0.04 -21.87 -5.41
C ASP A 54 0.54 -21.94 -6.86
N ARG A 55 0.83 -20.78 -7.48
CA ARG A 55 1.45 -20.70 -8.80
C ARG A 55 2.97 -20.69 -8.74
N THR A 56 3.51 -20.54 -7.54
CA THR A 56 4.94 -20.46 -7.23
C THR A 56 5.52 -21.81 -6.82
N GLY A 57 4.70 -22.87 -6.71
CA GLY A 57 5.12 -24.17 -6.18
C GLY A 57 5.46 -24.13 -4.68
N PHE A 58 4.98 -23.11 -3.97
CA PHE A 58 5.23 -22.93 -2.55
C PHE A 58 4.76 -24.16 -1.75
N ALA A 59 3.64 -24.77 -2.13
CA ALA A 59 3.15 -25.98 -1.49
C ALA A 59 4.10 -27.20 -1.64
N ARG A 60 5.03 -27.16 -2.60
CA ARG A 60 6.00 -28.23 -2.88
C ARG A 60 7.37 -28.02 -2.24
N THR A 61 7.60 -26.90 -1.55
CA THR A 61 8.85 -26.63 -0.85
C THR A 61 9.07 -27.58 0.34
N ASP A 62 10.27 -27.58 0.89
CA ASP A 62 10.61 -28.44 2.04
C ASP A 62 9.63 -28.24 3.21
N ALA A 63 9.28 -29.35 3.86
CA ALA A 63 8.31 -29.33 4.96
C ALA A 63 8.76 -28.43 6.12
N SER A 64 10.06 -28.40 6.41
CA SER A 64 10.65 -27.54 7.44
C SER A 64 10.49 -26.05 7.11
N LEU A 65 10.70 -25.65 5.85
CA LEU A 65 10.52 -24.27 5.39
C LEU A 65 9.06 -23.84 5.49
N ARG A 66 8.13 -24.72 5.08
CA ARG A 66 6.68 -24.46 5.19
C ARG A 66 6.23 -24.33 6.64
N LEU A 67 6.71 -25.20 7.53
CA LEU A 67 6.39 -25.16 8.95
C LEU A 67 6.95 -23.90 9.63
N LEU A 68 8.18 -23.50 9.28
CA LEU A 68 8.77 -22.25 9.77
C LEU A 68 7.93 -21.05 9.35
N LEU A 69 7.59 -20.94 8.06
CA LEU A 69 6.79 -19.83 7.54
C LEU A 69 5.37 -19.81 8.12
N PHE A 70 4.74 -20.98 8.26
CA PHE A 70 3.43 -21.12 8.90
C PHE A 70 3.47 -20.68 10.36
N SER A 71 4.48 -21.12 11.13
CA SER A 71 4.65 -20.70 12.52
C SER A 71 4.90 -19.19 12.65
N GLY A 72 5.61 -18.58 11.69
CA GLY A 72 5.77 -17.13 11.58
C GLY A 72 4.46 -16.40 11.33
N VAL A 73 3.58 -16.93 10.48
CA VAL A 73 2.23 -16.38 10.25
C VAL A 73 1.36 -16.52 11.50
N VAL A 74 1.38 -17.67 12.17
CA VAL A 74 0.62 -17.89 13.41
C VAL A 74 1.08 -16.93 14.51
N LEU A 75 2.39 -16.73 14.67
CA LEU A 75 2.95 -15.75 15.60
C LEU A 75 2.54 -14.32 15.22
N ALA A 76 2.58 -13.98 13.93
CA ALA A 76 2.13 -12.69 13.43
C ALA A 76 0.66 -12.43 13.75
N LEU A 77 -0.20 -13.43 13.52
CA LEU A 77 -1.63 -13.37 13.86
C LEU A 77 -1.87 -13.26 15.36
N ALA A 78 -1.10 -13.97 16.20
CA ALA A 78 -1.20 -13.87 17.65
C ALA A 78 -0.81 -12.47 18.17
N LEU A 79 0.27 -11.90 17.66
CA LEU A 79 0.71 -10.53 17.96
C LEU A 79 -0.29 -9.49 17.44
N LEU A 80 -0.95 -9.77 16.32
CA LEU A 80 -2.04 -8.97 15.78
C LEU A 80 -3.27 -9.00 16.67
N VAL A 81 -3.71 -10.18 17.10
CA VAL A 81 -4.85 -10.33 18.03
C VAL A 81 -4.54 -9.64 19.35
N TRP A 82 -3.30 -9.73 19.83
CA TRP A 82 -2.82 -8.96 20.96
C TRP A 82 -2.97 -7.46 20.68
N ALA A 83 -2.37 -6.94 19.59
CA ALA A 83 -2.46 -5.52 19.24
C ALA A 83 -3.91 -5.03 19.09
N PHE A 84 -4.79 -5.79 18.43
CA PHE A 84 -6.21 -5.50 18.27
C PHE A 84 -7.02 -5.59 19.56
N ARG A 85 -6.54 -6.27 20.60
CA ARG A 85 -7.19 -6.27 21.93
C ARG A 85 -6.80 -5.06 22.77
N TYR A 86 -5.57 -4.56 22.60
CA TYR A 86 -5.06 -3.41 23.36
C TYR A 86 -5.31 -2.06 22.66
N ALA A 87 -5.33 -2.01 21.34
CA ALA A 87 -5.40 -0.77 20.56
C ALA A 87 -6.80 -0.09 20.48
N PRO A 88 -7.95 -0.81 20.45
CA PRO A 88 -9.27 -0.18 20.49
C PRO A 88 -9.51 0.61 21.79
N GLY A 89 -8.89 0.18 22.90
CA GLY A 89 -8.89 0.92 24.17
C GLY A 89 -8.13 2.26 24.11
N GLN A 90 -7.41 2.53 23.02
CA GLN A 90 -6.67 3.77 22.77
C GLN A 90 -7.32 4.66 21.71
N GLY A 91 -8.56 4.36 21.27
CA GLY A 91 -9.26 5.18 20.28
C GLY A 91 -8.63 5.17 18.89
N VAL A 92 -8.05 4.03 18.49
CA VAL A 92 -7.54 3.81 17.12
C VAL A 92 -8.74 3.60 16.17
N PRO A 93 -8.83 4.35 15.06
CA PRO A 93 -9.89 4.12 14.09
C PRO A 93 -9.70 2.76 13.38
N PRO A 94 -10.76 1.96 13.16
CA PRO A 94 -10.62 0.60 12.62
C PRO A 94 -9.92 0.51 11.25
N TYR A 95 -10.05 1.53 10.41
CA TYR A 95 -9.37 1.55 9.11
C TYR A 95 -7.84 1.63 9.22
N ALA A 96 -7.29 2.11 10.35
CA ALA A 96 -5.86 2.30 10.54
C ALA A 96 -5.09 0.96 10.52
N PHE A 97 -5.77 -0.14 10.84
CA PHE A 97 -5.20 -1.48 10.76
C PHE A 97 -5.06 -2.00 9.32
N LEU A 98 -5.67 -1.35 8.32
CA LEU A 98 -5.56 -1.80 6.93
C LEU A 98 -4.16 -1.56 6.32
N GLY A 99 -3.28 -0.82 6.99
CA GLY A 99 -1.96 -0.45 6.47
C GLY A 99 -1.15 -1.64 5.97
N GLY A 100 -1.17 -2.78 6.67
CA GLY A 100 -0.46 -3.98 6.23
C GLY A 100 -1.04 -4.61 4.96
N VAL A 101 -2.36 -4.62 4.83
CA VAL A 101 -3.06 -5.12 3.63
C VAL A 101 -2.78 -4.20 2.44
N LEU A 102 -2.91 -2.88 2.64
CA LEU A 102 -2.62 -1.87 1.63
C LEU A 102 -1.16 -1.95 1.16
N GLY A 103 -0.22 -2.14 2.09
CA GLY A 103 1.20 -2.34 1.78
C GLY A 103 1.44 -3.58 0.90
N ALA A 104 0.82 -4.72 1.23
CA ALA A 104 0.92 -5.92 0.40
C ALA A 104 0.36 -5.70 -1.02
N LEU A 105 -0.78 -5.00 -1.14
CA LEU A 105 -1.36 -4.65 -2.43
C LEU A 105 -0.48 -3.69 -3.23
N VAL A 106 0.18 -2.73 -2.58
CA VAL A 106 1.14 -1.82 -3.22
C VAL A 106 2.31 -2.60 -3.82
N VAL A 107 2.85 -3.58 -3.09
CA VAL A 107 3.94 -4.43 -3.61
C VAL A 107 3.48 -5.20 -4.84
N VAL A 108 2.34 -5.88 -4.77
CA VAL A 108 1.79 -6.64 -5.91
C VAL A 108 1.50 -5.74 -7.10
N GLY A 109 0.84 -4.60 -6.86
CA GLY A 109 0.49 -3.64 -7.90
C GLY A 109 1.73 -3.03 -8.59
N THR A 110 2.78 -2.75 -7.82
CA THR A 110 4.08 -2.29 -8.35
C THR A 110 4.72 -3.35 -9.24
N ILE A 111 4.74 -4.61 -8.80
CA ILE A 111 5.27 -5.73 -9.60
C ILE A 111 4.48 -5.85 -10.92
N VAL A 112 3.15 -5.89 -10.86
CA VAL A 112 2.29 -6.01 -12.04
C VAL A 112 2.51 -4.83 -12.99
N ALA A 113 2.59 -3.61 -12.48
CA ALA A 113 2.85 -2.41 -13.27
C ALA A 113 4.19 -2.51 -14.02
N ILE A 114 5.27 -2.89 -13.32
CA ILE A 114 6.61 -3.02 -13.92
C ILE A 114 6.64 -4.10 -15.00
N GLN A 115 6.00 -5.25 -14.76
CA GLN A 115 5.97 -6.36 -15.73
C GLN A 115 5.27 -6.00 -17.05
N HIS A 116 4.31 -5.06 -17.02
CA HIS A 116 3.50 -4.70 -18.20
C HIS A 116 3.93 -3.38 -18.88
N LEU A 117 4.55 -2.46 -18.15
CA LEU A 117 4.94 -1.13 -18.65
C LEU A 117 6.45 -0.93 -18.74
N GLY A 118 7.25 -1.77 -18.07
CA GLY A 118 8.65 -1.47 -17.78
C GLY A 118 8.80 -0.51 -16.59
N VAL A 119 10.01 -0.43 -16.04
CA VAL A 119 10.29 0.26 -14.77
C VAL A 119 9.95 1.76 -14.83
N LEU A 120 10.46 2.48 -15.84
CA LEU A 120 10.28 3.93 -15.96
C LEU A 120 8.80 4.32 -16.04
N ALA A 121 8.07 3.70 -16.97
CA ALA A 121 6.65 3.99 -17.21
C ALA A 121 5.76 3.58 -16.01
N ALA A 122 6.10 2.49 -15.31
CA ALA A 122 5.41 2.09 -14.09
C ALA A 122 5.61 3.14 -12.98
N LEU A 123 6.86 3.50 -12.66
CA LEU A 123 7.16 4.40 -11.55
C LEU A 123 6.58 5.80 -11.76
N ILE A 124 6.70 6.37 -12.96
CA ILE A 124 6.13 7.71 -13.23
C ILE A 124 4.60 7.71 -13.10
N THR A 125 3.94 6.64 -13.54
CA THR A 125 2.48 6.50 -13.44
C THR A 125 2.05 6.30 -11.98
N ILE A 126 2.79 5.50 -11.19
CA ILE A 126 2.55 5.33 -9.75
C ILE A 126 2.68 6.67 -9.04
N VAL A 127 3.78 7.41 -9.26
CA VAL A 127 4.01 8.71 -8.62
C VAL A 127 2.92 9.70 -9.03
N ALA A 128 2.50 9.73 -10.29
CA ALA A 128 1.42 10.60 -10.72
C ALA A 128 0.09 10.28 -10.04
N GLY A 129 -0.28 8.99 -9.95
CA GLY A 129 -1.48 8.56 -9.21
C GLY A 129 -1.40 8.92 -7.73
N GLN A 130 -0.22 8.76 -7.12
CA GLN A 130 0.04 9.12 -5.73
C GLN A 130 -0.12 10.63 -5.49
N LEU A 131 0.49 11.47 -6.33
CA LEU A 131 0.42 12.92 -6.19
C LEU A 131 -0.99 13.46 -6.44
N ALA A 132 -1.69 12.93 -7.46
CA ALA A 132 -3.07 13.30 -7.72
C ALA A 132 -3.98 12.95 -6.53
N THR A 133 -3.82 11.75 -5.97
CA THR A 133 -4.61 11.31 -4.81
C THR A 133 -4.25 12.10 -3.55
N ALA A 134 -2.97 12.39 -3.33
CA ALA A 134 -2.53 13.24 -2.21
C ALA A 134 -3.13 14.64 -2.30
N ALA A 135 -3.19 15.24 -3.49
CA ALA A 135 -3.83 16.55 -3.69
C ALA A 135 -5.33 16.51 -3.37
N LEU A 136 -6.02 15.41 -3.66
CA LEU A 136 -7.43 15.22 -3.28
C LEU A 136 -7.58 15.05 -1.76
N ILE A 137 -6.74 14.23 -1.12
CA ILE A 137 -6.71 14.05 0.33
C ILE A 137 -6.54 15.41 1.02
N ASP A 138 -5.56 16.20 0.60
CA ASP A 138 -5.28 17.55 1.08
C ASP A 138 -6.47 18.49 0.88
N ARG A 139 -7.05 18.52 -0.32
CA ARG A 139 -8.14 19.45 -0.69
C ARG A 139 -9.44 19.19 0.07
N PHE A 140 -9.70 17.94 0.42
CA PHE A 140 -10.91 17.52 1.12
C PHE A 140 -10.71 17.27 2.62
N GLY A 141 -9.47 17.33 3.12
CA GLY A 141 -9.16 17.06 4.53
C GLY A 141 -9.49 15.61 4.93
N LEU A 142 -9.26 14.66 4.02
CA LEU A 142 -9.55 13.24 4.30
C LEU A 142 -8.66 12.74 5.45
N PHE A 143 -9.15 11.74 6.21
CA PHE A 143 -8.45 11.16 7.37
C PHE A 143 -8.18 12.15 8.51
N ASP A 144 -9.10 13.10 8.73
CA ASP A 144 -9.00 14.15 9.76
C ASP A 144 -7.76 15.06 9.58
N LEU A 145 -7.25 15.15 8.35
CA LEU A 145 -6.14 16.04 8.00
C LEU A 145 -6.64 17.47 7.78
N PRO A 146 -5.81 18.49 8.08
CA PRO A 146 -6.16 19.87 7.80
C PRO A 146 -6.38 20.09 6.30
N VAL A 147 -7.46 20.77 5.93
CA VAL A 147 -7.78 21.11 4.54
C VAL A 147 -6.72 22.07 3.99
N VAL A 148 -6.07 21.68 2.89
CA VAL A 148 -5.09 22.50 2.18
C VAL A 148 -5.66 22.96 0.84
N LEU A 149 -5.72 24.28 0.65
CA LEU A 149 -6.17 24.85 -0.62
C LEU A 149 -5.14 24.62 -1.72
N LEU A 150 -5.58 24.06 -2.85
CA LEU A 150 -4.74 23.86 -4.02
C LEU A 150 -4.53 25.19 -4.75
N SER A 151 -3.30 25.71 -4.72
CA SER A 151 -2.93 26.89 -5.49
C SER A 151 -2.87 26.57 -7.00
N PRO A 152 -3.03 27.57 -7.88
CA PRO A 152 -2.87 27.39 -9.32
C PRO A 152 -1.53 26.78 -9.70
N ALA A 153 -0.45 27.13 -8.99
CA ALA A 153 0.88 26.56 -9.20
C ALA A 153 0.93 25.04 -8.91
N ARG A 154 0.27 24.57 -7.85
CA ARG A 154 0.18 23.13 -7.54
C ARG A 154 -0.65 22.39 -8.60
N LEU A 155 -1.74 22.99 -9.08
CA LEU A 155 -2.54 22.42 -10.17
C LEU A 155 -1.73 22.33 -11.46
N LEU A 156 -0.98 23.38 -11.82
CA LEU A 156 -0.09 23.36 -12.98
C LEU A 156 0.99 22.29 -12.84
N GLY A 157 1.62 22.17 -11.67
CA GLY A 157 2.59 21.11 -11.40
C GLY A 157 2.01 19.71 -11.58
N LEU A 158 0.78 19.47 -11.10
CA LEU A 158 0.09 18.20 -11.28
C LEU A 158 -0.23 17.93 -12.76
N LEU A 159 -0.66 18.95 -13.52
CA LEU A 159 -0.87 18.83 -14.96
C LEU A 159 0.42 18.49 -15.71
N LEU A 160 1.56 19.08 -15.33
CA LEU A 160 2.86 18.77 -15.91
C LEU A 160 3.28 17.33 -15.61
N VAL A 161 3.02 16.81 -14.41
CA VAL A 161 3.25 15.41 -14.07
C VAL A 161 2.40 14.49 -14.95
N LEU A 162 1.12 14.79 -15.13
CA LEU A 162 0.23 14.01 -16.00
C LEU A 162 0.65 14.06 -17.47
N ALA A 163 1.14 15.21 -17.95
CA ALA A 163 1.74 15.33 -19.27
C ALA A 163 3.01 14.48 -19.40
N GLY A 164 3.87 14.46 -18.38
CA GLY A 164 5.03 13.58 -18.32
C GLY A 164 4.67 12.10 -18.41
N VAL A 165 3.64 11.64 -17.69
CA VAL A 165 3.11 10.28 -17.82
C VAL A 165 2.65 10.01 -19.26
N PHE A 166 1.90 10.92 -19.86
CA PHE A 166 1.42 10.76 -21.23
C PHE A 166 2.58 10.60 -22.22
N LEU A 167 3.63 11.41 -22.10
CA LEU A 167 4.82 11.34 -22.98
C LEU A 167 5.59 10.03 -22.81
N VAL A 168 5.74 9.53 -21.58
CA VAL A 168 6.50 8.30 -21.30
C VAL A 168 5.71 7.03 -21.65
N VAL A 169 4.41 7.01 -21.36
CA VAL A 169 3.56 5.81 -21.55
C VAL A 169 3.11 5.67 -23.00
N ARG A 170 3.04 6.76 -23.77
CA ARG A 170 2.78 6.71 -25.20
C ARG A 170 3.97 6.02 -25.87
N LYS A 171 3.76 4.76 -26.27
CA LYS A 171 4.69 4.06 -27.16
C LYS A 171 4.91 4.93 -28.40
N GLY A 172 6.18 5.26 -28.68
CA GLY A 172 6.61 5.75 -30.00
C GLY A 172 6.42 4.68 -31.06
#